data_AF-A0A6H1D6K5-F1
#
_entry.id   AF-A0A6H1D6K5-F1
#
_cell.length_a   1.000
_cell.length_b   1.000
_cell.length_c   1.000
_cell.angle_alpha   90.00
_cell.angle_beta   90.00
_cell.angle_gamma   90.00
#
_symmetry.space_group_name_H-M   'P 1'
#
loop_
_entity.id
_entity.type
_entity.pdbx_description
1 polymer ?
#
loop_
_entity_poly.entity_id
_entity_poly.type
_entity_poly.pdbx_seq_one_letter_code
_entity_poly.pdbx_strand_id
1 'polypeptide(L)'
;MRKMHTHIELLDRFMSGKTSPEEERTLLAWFRDPDHKEEIMAFYKSRWEESSGKKLPPKLQGQMFCEIKKRMRQEKKTLEIKKKPHTLWKWLSYAAVALICIGLGIGSHWYNMRQVPPPDPLDYVVLADNGQRASVVLPDGTKVWLNSHTKLNYKSDYGVKERSVSLSGEAYFEVSKDTLRRFLVNAGDMEVEALGTAFNVKAYEEDDEVVTTLFEGSVRTAVGKEFVILSPDESAVFNKSSHILSVNHPTNASYARLWRTNELAFSGESLEEIVVLLNRMYNVEVRFLSNKIKGYSFSGVIRNNSLDNVFEIISLTAPITYVSVGDTIYLNEK
;
A
#
# COMPACT_ATOMS: atom_id res chain seq x y z
N MET A 1 110.25 -0.47 -21.16
CA MET A 1 109.62 -0.13 -22.45
C MET A 1 109.34 -1.32 -23.41
N ARG A 2 109.57 -2.60 -23.04
CA ARG A 2 109.38 -3.74 -23.97
C ARG A 2 107.99 -4.42 -23.94
N LYS A 3 107.17 -4.23 -22.89
CA LYS A 3 105.82 -4.84 -22.74
C LYS A 3 104.67 -4.04 -23.40
N MET A 4 104.92 -2.77 -23.74
CA MET A 4 103.89 -1.85 -24.25
C MET A 4 103.35 -2.25 -25.64
N HIS A 5 104.23 -2.63 -26.56
CA HIS A 5 103.80 -3.03 -27.92
C HIS A 5 102.98 -4.32 -27.91
N THR A 6 103.22 -5.21 -26.93
CA THR A 6 102.60 -6.52 -26.86
C THR A 6 101.09 -6.48 -26.60
N HIS A 7 100.60 -5.57 -25.75
CA HIS A 7 99.17 -5.50 -25.39
C HIS A 7 98.32 -4.82 -26.47
N ILE A 8 98.87 -3.82 -27.15
CA ILE A 8 98.21 -3.15 -28.27
C ILE A 8 98.09 -4.09 -29.48
N GLU A 9 99.12 -4.88 -29.77
CA GLU A 9 99.05 -5.95 -30.78
C GLU A 9 98.03 -7.02 -30.41
N LEU A 10 97.93 -7.37 -29.13
CA LEU A 10 96.93 -8.31 -28.62
C LEU A 10 95.51 -7.77 -28.83
N LEU A 11 95.29 -6.46 -28.63
CA LEU A 11 94.02 -5.79 -28.87
C LEU A 11 93.62 -5.81 -30.35
N ASP A 12 94.55 -5.56 -31.26
CA ASP A 12 94.28 -5.60 -32.72
C ASP A 12 93.96 -7.04 -33.18
N ARG A 13 94.65 -8.04 -32.61
CA ARG A 13 94.35 -9.47 -32.81
C ARG A 13 92.99 -9.87 -32.23
N PHE A 14 92.60 -9.31 -31.08
CA PHE A 14 91.29 -9.54 -30.47
C PHE A 14 90.17 -8.97 -31.34
N MET A 15 90.33 -7.72 -31.80
CA MET A 15 89.36 -7.06 -32.69
C MET A 15 89.21 -7.78 -34.04
N SER A 16 90.24 -8.49 -34.49
CA SER A 16 90.20 -9.33 -35.70
C SER A 16 89.78 -10.78 -35.45
N GLY A 17 89.46 -11.16 -34.21
CA GLY A 17 88.96 -12.50 -33.85
C GLY A 17 90.02 -13.61 -33.89
N LYS A 18 91.31 -13.27 -33.75
CA LYS A 18 92.45 -14.19 -33.88
C LYS A 18 93.16 -14.48 -32.55
N THR A 19 92.45 -14.31 -31.43
CA THR A 19 92.99 -14.52 -30.07
C THR A 19 92.57 -15.85 -29.47
N SER A 20 93.43 -16.43 -28.63
CA SER A 20 93.10 -17.57 -27.79
C SER A 20 92.42 -17.12 -26.48
N PRO A 21 91.69 -18.02 -25.77
CA PRO A 21 91.08 -17.70 -24.48
C PRO A 21 92.06 -17.23 -23.40
N GLU A 22 93.34 -17.64 -23.47
CA GLU A 22 94.39 -17.19 -22.55
C GLU A 22 94.88 -15.77 -22.86
N GLU A 23 95.00 -15.46 -24.15
CA GLU A 23 95.29 -14.10 -24.64
C GLU A 23 94.17 -13.13 -24.25
N GLU A 24 92.90 -13.55 -24.38
CA GLU A 24 91.75 -12.75 -23.96
C GLU A 24 91.73 -12.45 -22.46
N ARG A 25 92.09 -13.42 -21.62
CA ARG A 25 92.21 -13.18 -20.16
C ARG A 25 93.29 -12.16 -19.83
N THR A 26 94.41 -12.22 -20.55
CA THR A 26 95.52 -11.28 -20.38
C THR A 26 95.11 -9.87 -20.82
N LEU A 27 94.38 -9.77 -21.93
CA LEU A 27 93.80 -8.51 -22.41
C LEU A 27 92.79 -7.93 -21.41
N LEU A 28 91.88 -8.76 -20.87
CA LEU A 28 90.88 -8.35 -19.89
C LEU A 28 91.51 -7.90 -18.56
N ALA A 29 92.59 -8.55 -18.13
CA ALA A 29 93.34 -8.14 -16.95
C ALA A 29 93.95 -6.75 -17.16
N TRP A 30 94.54 -6.52 -18.33
CA TRP A 30 95.09 -5.22 -18.71
C TRP A 30 94.02 -4.10 -18.79
N PHE A 31 92.82 -4.39 -19.32
CA PHE A 31 91.71 -3.42 -19.34
C PHE A 31 91.16 -3.05 -17.96
N ARG A 32 91.32 -3.91 -16.96
CA ARG A 32 90.84 -3.67 -15.59
C ARG A 32 91.82 -2.86 -14.75
N ASP A 33 93.05 -2.70 -15.21
CA ASP A 33 94.08 -1.92 -14.54
C ASP A 33 93.83 -0.41 -14.71
N PRO A 34 93.56 0.35 -13.62
CA PRO A 34 93.30 1.78 -13.69
C PRO A 34 94.45 2.59 -14.27
N ASP A 35 95.71 2.15 -14.06
CA ASP A 35 96.92 2.87 -14.46
C ASP A 35 97.10 2.91 -15.99
N HIS A 36 96.48 1.96 -16.70
CA HIS A 36 96.54 1.85 -18.17
C HIS A 36 95.34 2.47 -18.90
N LYS A 37 94.35 3.01 -18.17
CA LYS A 37 93.10 3.55 -18.75
C LYS A 37 93.35 4.75 -19.67
N GLU A 38 94.26 5.65 -19.31
CA GLU A 38 94.60 6.81 -20.14
C GLU A 38 95.31 6.41 -21.43
N GLU A 39 96.19 5.41 -21.37
CA GLU A 39 96.91 4.87 -22.52
C GLU A 39 95.97 4.19 -23.51
N ILE A 40 95.04 3.37 -23.00
CA ILE A 40 93.99 2.73 -23.79
C ILE A 40 93.13 3.79 -24.49
N MET A 41 92.68 4.81 -23.76
CA MET A 41 91.87 5.88 -24.32
C MET A 41 92.63 6.71 -25.36
N ALA A 42 93.93 6.96 -25.16
CA ALA A 42 94.77 7.62 -26.16
C ALA A 42 94.90 6.79 -27.44
N PHE A 43 95.10 5.47 -27.33
CA PHE A 43 95.14 4.56 -28.49
C PHE A 43 93.80 4.51 -29.24
N TYR A 44 92.68 4.35 -28.51
CA TYR A 44 91.35 4.37 -29.11
C TYR A 44 91.04 5.71 -29.78
N LYS A 45 91.40 6.84 -29.14
CA LYS A 45 91.20 8.17 -29.71
C LYS A 45 92.00 8.34 -31.00
N SER A 46 93.26 7.90 -31.03
CA SER A 46 94.10 7.91 -32.23
C SER A 46 93.51 7.07 -33.36
N ARG A 47 93.10 5.83 -33.08
CA ARG A 47 92.46 4.95 -34.09
C ARG A 47 91.08 5.46 -34.53
N TRP A 48 90.33 6.06 -33.62
CA TRP A 48 89.03 6.68 -33.91
C TRP A 48 89.21 7.87 -34.85
N GLU A 49 90.14 8.78 -34.56
CA GLU A 49 90.48 9.91 -35.43
C GLU A 49 90.99 9.43 -36.80
N GLU A 50 91.82 8.38 -36.86
CA GLU A 50 92.31 7.78 -38.11
C GLU A 50 91.20 7.09 -38.94
N SER A 51 90.16 6.60 -38.27
CA SER A 51 88.96 6.02 -38.90
C SER A 51 87.91 7.07 -39.25
N SER A 52 87.93 8.23 -38.57
CA SER A 52 87.00 9.32 -38.79
C SER A 52 87.24 9.91 -40.19
N GLY A 53 86.27 9.70 -41.08
CA GLY A 53 86.35 10.10 -42.49
C GLY A 53 86.62 8.96 -43.49
N LYS A 54 86.93 7.73 -43.03
CA LYS A 54 87.01 6.55 -43.92
C LYS A 54 85.64 5.86 -44.01
N LYS A 55 85.07 5.80 -45.22
CA LYS A 55 83.82 5.05 -45.46
C LYS A 55 84.08 3.54 -45.31
N LEU A 56 83.22 2.85 -44.58
CA LEU A 56 83.23 1.39 -44.49
C LEU A 56 83.12 0.75 -45.88
N PRO A 57 83.82 -0.37 -46.15
CA PRO A 57 83.71 -1.08 -47.42
C PRO A 57 82.25 -1.45 -47.72
N PRO A 58 81.74 -1.25 -48.95
CA PRO A 58 80.33 -1.47 -49.29
C PRO A 58 79.83 -2.88 -48.95
N LYS A 59 80.71 -3.88 -49.07
CA LYS A 59 80.43 -5.29 -48.76
C LYS A 59 80.13 -5.49 -47.27
N LEU A 60 80.86 -4.81 -46.39
CA LEU A 60 80.69 -4.92 -44.94
C LEU A 60 79.43 -4.18 -44.48
N GLN A 61 79.15 -3.00 -45.04
CA GLN A 61 77.87 -2.29 -44.83
C GLN A 61 76.67 -3.16 -45.22
N GLY A 62 76.72 -3.83 -46.38
CA GLY A 62 75.66 -4.71 -46.83
C GLY A 62 75.42 -5.89 -45.89
N GLN A 63 76.49 -6.51 -45.38
CA GLN A 63 76.39 -7.62 -44.42
C GLN A 63 75.79 -7.18 -43.08
N MET A 64 76.23 -6.05 -42.54
CA MET A 64 75.67 -5.50 -41.29
C MET A 64 74.19 -5.15 -41.43
N PHE A 65 73.80 -4.54 -42.55
CA PHE A 65 72.41 -4.17 -42.82
C PHE A 65 71.51 -5.41 -42.95
N CYS A 66 71.99 -6.47 -43.61
CA CYS A 66 71.28 -7.75 -43.70
C CYS A 66 71.04 -8.39 -42.33
N GLU A 67 72.04 -8.36 -41.44
CA GLU A 67 71.92 -8.96 -40.11
C GLU A 67 70.94 -8.18 -39.22
N ILE A 68 70.96 -6.85 -39.28
CA ILE A 68 69.97 -5.99 -38.59
C ILE A 68 68.56 -6.31 -39.10
N LYS A 69 68.37 -6.40 -40.42
CA LYS A 69 67.06 -6.70 -41.03
C LYS A 69 66.55 -8.09 -40.63
N LYS A 70 67.45 -9.06 -40.46
CA LYS A 70 67.12 -10.43 -40.00
C LYS A 70 66.63 -10.43 -38.55
N ARG A 71 67.30 -9.68 -37.66
CA ARG A 71 66.89 -9.52 -36.25
C ARG A 71 65.55 -8.83 -36.10
N MET A 72 65.31 -7.74 -36.84
CA MET A 72 64.00 -7.05 -36.84
C MET A 72 62.85 -7.96 -37.30
N ARG A 73 63.11 -8.91 -38.22
CA ARG A 73 62.09 -9.86 -38.71
C ARG A 73 61.76 -10.95 -37.68
N GLN A 74 62.69 -11.31 -36.80
CA GLN A 74 62.45 -12.27 -35.71
C GLN A 74 61.64 -11.67 -34.56
N GLU A 75 61.85 -10.38 -34.23
CA GLU A 75 61.00 -9.67 -33.25
C GLU A 75 59.54 -9.54 -33.75
N LYS A 76 59.34 -9.32 -35.06
CA LYS A 76 57.99 -9.27 -35.62
C LYS A 76 57.23 -10.60 -35.53
N LYS A 77 57.93 -11.74 -35.51
CA LYS A 77 57.31 -13.07 -35.32
C LYS A 77 56.93 -13.37 -33.86
N THR A 78 57.53 -12.69 -32.89
CA THR A 78 57.25 -12.90 -31.46
C THR A 78 56.12 -12.02 -30.92
N LEU A 79 55.66 -11.04 -31.71
CA LEU A 79 54.56 -10.12 -31.38
C LEU A 79 53.20 -10.48 -32.03
N GLU A 80 53.00 -11.71 -32.48
CA GLU A 80 51.65 -12.18 -32.79
C GLU A 80 50.88 -12.43 -31.49
N ILE A 81 50.11 -11.43 -31.07
CA ILE A 81 49.13 -11.54 -29.98
C ILE A 81 48.14 -12.64 -30.35
N LYS A 82 48.25 -13.82 -29.71
CA LYS A 82 47.24 -14.88 -29.80
C LYS A 82 45.89 -14.31 -29.31
N LYS A 83 44.96 -14.03 -30.23
CA LYS A 83 43.56 -13.72 -29.90
C LYS A 83 42.99 -14.92 -29.12
N LYS A 84 42.69 -14.73 -27.82
CA LYS A 84 42.00 -15.77 -27.01
C LYS A 84 40.61 -16.03 -27.62
N PRO A 85 40.13 -17.28 -27.65
CA PRO A 85 38.92 -17.64 -28.38
C PRO A 85 37.67 -17.09 -27.69
N HIS A 86 36.58 -16.99 -28.45
CA HIS A 86 35.24 -16.49 -28.12
C HIS A 86 34.52 -17.14 -26.91
N THR A 87 35.20 -17.89 -26.04
CA THR A 87 34.57 -18.61 -24.91
C THR A 87 34.00 -17.67 -23.84
N LEU A 88 34.68 -16.58 -23.50
CA LEU A 88 34.15 -15.57 -22.56
C LEU A 88 32.86 -14.91 -23.05
N TRP A 89 32.72 -14.73 -24.38
CA TRP A 89 31.52 -14.13 -24.97
C TRP A 89 30.31 -15.09 -24.90
N LYS A 90 30.56 -16.40 -24.98
CA LYS A 90 29.53 -17.42 -24.73
C LYS A 90 29.04 -17.39 -23.28
N TRP A 91 29.94 -17.27 -22.30
CA TRP A 91 29.54 -17.14 -20.88
C TRP A 91 28.76 -15.86 -20.58
N LEU A 92 29.14 -14.73 -21.20
CA LEU A 92 28.35 -13.49 -21.13
C LEU A 92 26.95 -13.66 -21.73
N SER A 93 26.82 -14.40 -22.84
CA SER A 93 25.50 -14.68 -23.43
C SER A 93 24.63 -15.58 -22.53
N TYR A 94 25.19 -16.59 -21.87
CA TYR A 94 24.45 -17.42 -20.91
C TYR A 94 24.02 -16.64 -19.67
N ALA A 95 24.88 -15.74 -19.16
CA ALA A 95 24.53 -14.87 -18.04
C ALA A 95 23.38 -13.91 -18.38
N ALA A 96 23.35 -13.36 -19.60
CA ALA A 96 22.26 -12.50 -20.06
C ALA A 96 20.93 -13.26 -20.16
N VAL A 97 20.93 -14.50 -20.66
CA VAL A 97 19.73 -15.36 -20.71
C VAL A 97 19.24 -15.69 -19.30
N ALA A 98 20.15 -16.02 -18.37
CA ALA A 98 19.78 -16.29 -16.98
C ALA A 98 19.12 -15.07 -16.30
N LEU A 99 19.67 -13.87 -16.51
CA LEU A 99 19.09 -12.63 -15.98
C LEU A 99 17.72 -12.33 -16.58
N ILE A 100 17.52 -12.57 -17.88
CA ILE A 100 16.20 -12.43 -18.52
C ILE A 100 15.21 -13.43 -17.91
N CYS A 101 15.59 -14.70 -17.73
CA CYS A 101 14.73 -15.70 -17.11
C CYS A 101 14.37 -15.35 -15.66
N ILE A 102 15.34 -14.85 -14.87
CA ILE A 102 15.11 -14.40 -13.50
C ILE A 102 14.19 -13.18 -13.49
N GLY A 103 14.43 -12.19 -14.37
CA GLY A 103 13.61 -11.00 -14.49
C GLY A 103 12.18 -11.31 -14.93
N LEU A 104 12.00 -12.24 -15.87
CA LEU A 104 10.69 -12.75 -16.30
C LEU A 104 10.02 -13.53 -15.17
N GLY A 105 10.76 -14.33 -14.40
CA GLY A 105 10.25 -15.07 -13.25
C GLY A 105 9.76 -14.14 -12.14
N ILE A 106 10.58 -13.15 -11.77
CA ILE A 106 10.23 -12.13 -10.77
C ILE A 106 9.06 -11.28 -11.28
N GLY A 107 9.11 -10.83 -12.54
CA GLY A 107 8.05 -10.05 -13.16
C GLY A 107 6.73 -10.82 -13.23
N SER A 108 6.77 -12.09 -13.63
CA SER A 108 5.60 -12.97 -13.68
C SER A 108 5.04 -13.25 -12.28
N HIS A 109 5.90 -13.49 -11.29
CA HIS A 109 5.50 -13.65 -9.89
C HIS A 109 4.84 -12.38 -9.36
N TRP A 110 5.44 -11.20 -9.60
CA TRP A 110 4.91 -9.92 -9.14
C TRP A 110 3.60 -9.54 -9.85
N TYR A 111 3.48 -9.88 -11.13
CA TYR A 111 2.26 -9.71 -11.90
C TYR A 111 1.14 -10.66 -11.46
N ASN A 112 1.46 -11.92 -11.13
CA ASN A 112 0.49 -12.86 -10.53
C ASN A 112 0.05 -12.41 -9.14
N MET A 113 0.98 -11.96 -8.29
CA MET A 113 0.67 -11.51 -6.93
C MET A 113 -0.24 -10.26 -6.92
N ARG A 114 -0.13 -9.40 -7.94
CA ARG A 114 -1.04 -8.26 -8.14
C ARG A 114 -2.42 -8.64 -8.69
N GLN A 115 -2.52 -9.80 -9.34
CA GLN A 115 -3.78 -10.27 -9.93
C GLN A 115 -4.58 -11.16 -9.00
N VAL A 116 -4.01 -11.66 -7.89
CA VAL A 116 -4.82 -12.24 -6.81
C VAL A 116 -5.59 -11.08 -6.19
N PRO A 117 -6.92 -10.98 -6.39
CA PRO A 117 -7.71 -9.98 -5.69
C PRO A 117 -7.49 -10.21 -4.19
N PRO A 118 -7.35 -9.16 -3.36
CA PRO A 118 -7.45 -9.36 -1.92
C PRO A 118 -8.74 -10.16 -1.65
N PRO A 119 -8.70 -11.16 -0.76
CA PRO A 119 -9.90 -11.93 -0.44
C PRO A 119 -11.01 -10.95 -0.09
N ASP A 120 -12.23 -11.25 -0.53
CA ASP A 120 -13.38 -10.39 -0.26
C ASP A 120 -13.44 -10.11 1.25
N PRO A 121 -13.59 -8.84 1.65
CA PRO A 121 -13.66 -8.49 3.06
C PRO A 121 -14.75 -9.30 3.75
N LEU A 122 -14.41 -9.86 4.91
CA LEU A 122 -15.36 -10.63 5.71
C LEU A 122 -16.44 -9.69 6.26
N ASP A 123 -17.70 -10.11 6.21
CA ASP A 123 -18.81 -9.39 6.83
C ASP A 123 -18.87 -9.65 8.34
N TYR A 124 -18.97 -8.56 9.12
CA TYR A 124 -19.25 -8.58 10.55
C TYR A 124 -20.66 -8.07 10.80
N VAL A 125 -21.49 -8.94 11.38
CA VAL A 125 -22.89 -8.62 11.69
C VAL A 125 -23.08 -8.48 13.20
N VAL A 126 -23.66 -7.36 13.62
CA VAL A 126 -24.19 -7.14 14.96
C VAL A 126 -25.71 -7.17 14.86
N LEU A 127 -26.34 -8.06 15.62
CA LEU A 127 -27.78 -8.29 15.60
C LEU A 127 -28.37 -8.00 16.98
N ALA A 128 -29.47 -7.27 17.01
CA ALA A 128 -30.36 -7.14 18.14
C ALA A 128 -31.72 -7.73 17.75
N ASP A 129 -32.07 -8.88 18.35
CA ASP A 129 -33.37 -9.51 18.11
C ASP A 129 -34.52 -8.67 18.69
N ASN A 130 -35.76 -9.10 18.44
CA ASN A 130 -36.93 -8.49 19.07
C ASN A 130 -36.79 -8.52 20.60
N GLY A 131 -37.21 -7.44 21.27
CA GLY A 131 -37.08 -7.33 22.73
C GLY A 131 -35.66 -7.05 23.23
N GLN A 132 -34.65 -7.05 22.35
CA GLN A 132 -33.26 -6.84 22.72
C GLN A 132 -32.77 -5.47 22.26
N ARG A 133 -31.69 -5.00 22.88
CA ARG A 133 -30.91 -3.85 22.41
C ARG A 133 -29.45 -4.23 22.52
N ALA A 134 -28.64 -3.69 21.61
CA ALA A 134 -27.21 -3.94 21.59
C ALA A 134 -26.43 -2.64 21.51
N SER A 135 -25.16 -2.68 21.89
CA SER A 135 -24.23 -1.59 21.63
C SER A 135 -22.90 -2.16 21.17
N VAL A 136 -22.28 -1.50 20.19
CA VAL A 136 -20.98 -1.88 19.65
C VAL A 136 -20.10 -0.64 19.51
N VAL A 137 -18.80 -0.82 19.74
CA VAL A 137 -17.78 0.18 19.42
C VAL A 137 -17.05 -0.30 18.17
N LEU A 138 -17.12 0.48 17.09
CA LEU A 138 -16.47 0.17 15.83
C LEU A 138 -14.95 0.40 15.92
N PRO A 139 -14.15 -0.15 14.98
CA PRO A 139 -12.69 -0.05 15.02
C PRO A 139 -12.13 1.38 15.04
N ASP A 140 -12.89 2.37 14.58
CA ASP A 140 -12.51 3.79 14.60
C ASP A 140 -12.92 4.52 15.90
N GLY A 141 -13.50 3.81 16.86
CA GLY A 141 -14.00 4.36 18.12
C GLY A 141 -15.43 4.89 18.07
N THR A 142 -16.08 4.86 16.90
CA THR A 142 -17.50 5.21 16.74
C THR A 142 -18.37 4.28 17.59
N LYS A 143 -19.27 4.85 18.39
CA LYS A 143 -20.19 4.08 19.22
C LYS A 143 -21.55 3.99 18.54
N VAL A 144 -22.10 2.79 18.51
CA VAL A 144 -23.40 2.53 17.89
C VAL A 144 -24.28 1.80 18.89
N TRP A 145 -25.48 2.31 19.11
CA TRP A 145 -26.53 1.63 19.85
C TRP A 145 -27.58 1.17 18.85
N LEU A 146 -27.97 -0.10 18.95
CA LEU A 146 -28.98 -0.74 18.12
C LEU A 146 -30.25 -0.91 18.94
N ASN A 147 -31.38 -0.49 18.39
CA ASN A 147 -32.69 -0.74 18.97
C ASN A 147 -33.13 -2.18 18.66
N SER A 148 -34.31 -2.59 19.15
CA SER A 148 -34.85 -3.92 18.87
C SER A 148 -35.07 -4.17 17.38
N HIS A 149 -34.92 -5.42 16.96
CA HIS A 149 -35.07 -5.81 15.55
C HIS A 149 -34.12 -5.05 14.60
N THR A 150 -32.86 -4.90 15.00
CA THR A 150 -31.87 -4.13 14.24
C THR A 150 -30.66 -4.97 13.88
N LYS A 151 -30.23 -4.85 12.63
CA LYS A 151 -29.02 -5.47 12.08
C LYS A 151 -28.07 -4.39 11.56
N LEU A 152 -26.85 -4.40 12.07
CA LEU A 152 -25.74 -3.59 11.58
C LEU A 152 -24.70 -4.52 10.96
N ASN A 153 -24.34 -4.27 9.69
CA ASN A 153 -23.27 -4.98 9.00
C ASN A 153 -22.12 -4.04 8.65
N TYR A 154 -20.88 -4.50 8.80
CA TYR A 154 -19.70 -3.78 8.33
C TYR A 154 -18.61 -4.77 7.90
N LYS A 155 -17.76 -4.35 6.97
CA LYS A 155 -16.74 -5.21 6.39
C LYS A 155 -15.42 -5.19 7.15
N SER A 156 -14.61 -6.23 6.98
CA SER A 156 -13.29 -6.33 7.63
C SER A 156 -12.28 -5.27 7.19
N ASP A 157 -12.51 -4.61 6.06
CA ASP A 157 -11.72 -3.48 5.56
C ASP A 157 -12.28 -2.11 5.99
N TYR A 158 -13.21 -2.08 6.94
CA TYR A 158 -13.75 -0.86 7.54
C TYR A 158 -12.63 0.11 7.96
N GLY A 159 -12.70 1.34 7.47
CA GLY A 159 -11.74 2.40 7.79
C GLY A 159 -10.47 2.43 6.94
N VAL A 160 -10.29 1.50 5.99
CA VAL A 160 -9.15 1.52 5.05
C VAL A 160 -9.32 2.61 3.99
N LYS A 161 -10.46 2.62 3.28
CA LYS A 161 -10.81 3.69 2.33
C LYS A 161 -11.93 4.58 2.87
N GLU A 162 -12.98 3.94 3.37
CA GLU A 162 -14.16 4.59 3.93
C GLU A 162 -14.65 3.82 5.16
N ARG A 163 -15.42 4.48 6.01
CA ARG A 163 -16.02 3.89 7.20
C ARG A 163 -17.49 3.59 6.90
N SER A 164 -17.74 2.52 6.15
CA SER A 164 -19.09 2.17 5.70
C SER A 164 -19.72 1.06 6.54
N VAL A 165 -20.99 1.27 6.91
CA VAL A 165 -21.85 0.29 7.56
C VAL A 165 -23.18 0.19 6.82
N SER A 166 -23.82 -0.97 6.86
CA SER A 166 -25.19 -1.16 6.40
C SER A 166 -26.12 -1.38 7.60
N LEU A 167 -27.26 -0.71 7.61
CA LEU A 167 -28.24 -0.72 8.70
C LEU A 167 -29.60 -1.17 8.15
N SER A 168 -30.21 -2.13 8.83
CA SER A 168 -31.65 -2.45 8.73
C SER A 168 -32.21 -2.42 10.15
N GLY A 169 -33.20 -1.57 10.41
CA GLY A 169 -33.70 -1.27 11.75
C GLY A 169 -33.34 0.13 12.25
N GLU A 170 -33.21 0.33 13.56
CA GLU A 170 -32.94 1.64 14.15
C GLU A 170 -31.65 1.65 14.97
N ALA A 171 -30.79 2.63 14.69
CA ALA A 171 -29.54 2.81 15.41
C ALA A 171 -29.21 4.29 15.66
N TYR A 172 -28.61 4.52 16.82
CA TYR A 172 -28.04 5.79 17.21
C TYR A 172 -26.51 5.73 17.10
N PHE A 173 -25.92 6.74 16.48
CA PHE A 173 -24.50 6.82 16.18
C PHE A 173 -23.87 8.01 16.90
N GLU A 174 -22.76 7.77 17.60
CA GLU A 174 -21.79 8.78 18.01
C GLU A 174 -20.50 8.56 17.21
N VAL A 175 -20.40 9.26 16.08
CA VAL A 175 -19.32 9.06 15.12
C VAL A 175 -18.04 9.75 15.58
N SER A 176 -16.94 9.00 15.60
CA SER A 176 -15.63 9.56 15.90
C SER A 176 -15.20 10.55 14.83
N LYS A 177 -14.67 11.71 15.26
CA LYS A 177 -14.29 12.80 14.38
C LYS A 177 -13.12 12.41 13.49
N ASP A 178 -13.34 12.39 12.18
CA ASP A 178 -12.32 12.15 11.15
C ASP A 178 -12.73 12.90 9.88
N THR A 179 -11.94 13.91 9.51
CA THR A 179 -12.18 14.77 8.35
C THR A 179 -11.60 14.22 7.05
N LEU A 180 -10.74 13.19 7.13
CA LEU A 180 -10.08 12.58 5.98
C LEU A 180 -10.91 11.42 5.42
N ARG A 181 -11.61 10.68 6.29
CA ARG A 181 -12.43 9.52 5.92
C ARG A 181 -13.86 9.70 6.38
N ARG A 182 -14.80 9.69 5.43
CA ARG A 182 -16.24 9.81 5.72
C ARG A 182 -16.77 8.56 6.39
N PHE A 183 -17.74 8.75 7.28
CA PHE A 183 -18.55 7.69 7.86
C PHE A 183 -19.86 7.59 7.06
N LEU A 184 -20.17 6.39 6.60
CA LEU A 184 -21.27 6.12 5.67
C LEU A 184 -22.22 5.09 6.29
N VAL A 185 -23.49 5.44 6.45
CA VAL A 185 -24.54 4.48 6.81
C VAL A 185 -25.43 4.26 5.59
N ASN A 186 -25.46 3.02 5.12
CA ASN A 186 -26.37 2.58 4.06
C ASN A 186 -27.64 2.00 4.71
N ALA A 187 -28.77 2.68 4.54
CA ALA A 187 -30.05 2.36 5.16
C ALA A 187 -31.12 2.18 4.06
N GLY A 188 -31.16 0.99 3.46
CA GLY A 188 -31.94 0.76 2.25
C GLY A 188 -31.44 1.62 1.09
N ASP A 189 -32.34 2.42 0.49
CA ASP A 189 -32.00 3.35 -0.60
C ASP A 189 -31.38 4.67 -0.13
N MET A 190 -31.35 4.89 1.20
CA MET A 190 -30.85 6.12 1.80
C MET A 190 -29.41 5.95 2.29
N GLU A 191 -28.56 6.88 1.88
CA GLU A 191 -27.15 6.96 2.26
C GLU A 191 -26.96 8.16 3.20
N VAL A 192 -26.31 7.93 4.35
CA VAL A 192 -26.06 8.95 5.38
C VAL A 192 -24.56 9.13 5.57
N GLU A 193 -24.06 10.33 5.28
CA GLU A 193 -22.66 10.71 5.38
C GLU A 193 -22.38 11.63 6.58
N ALA A 194 -21.38 11.27 7.39
CA ALA A 194 -20.95 11.98 8.59
C ALA A 194 -19.41 12.11 8.69
N LEU A 195 -18.93 13.18 9.35
CA LEU A 195 -17.50 13.42 9.63
C LEU A 195 -17.14 13.44 11.13
N GLY A 196 -18.13 13.25 12.01
CA GLY A 196 -17.99 13.40 13.46
C GLY A 196 -19.25 14.03 14.04
N THR A 197 -20.32 13.26 14.09
CA THR A 197 -21.68 13.71 14.40
C THR A 197 -22.37 12.76 15.35
N ALA A 198 -23.42 13.26 16.00
CA ALA A 198 -24.36 12.44 16.75
C ALA A 198 -25.72 12.47 16.04
N PHE A 199 -26.22 11.31 15.62
CA PHE A 199 -27.49 11.20 14.87
C PHE A 199 -28.17 9.84 15.10
N ASN A 200 -29.46 9.76 14.79
CA ASN A 200 -30.26 8.53 14.81
C ASN A 200 -30.70 8.22 13.37
N VAL A 201 -30.71 6.94 13.01
CA VAL A 201 -31.28 6.45 11.75
C VAL A 201 -32.30 5.37 12.07
N LYS A 202 -33.55 5.56 11.62
CA LYS A 202 -34.65 4.60 11.69
C LYS A 202 -34.98 4.13 10.28
N ALA A 203 -34.69 2.86 9.99
CA ALA A 203 -34.70 2.28 8.65
C ALA A 203 -35.19 0.82 8.69
N TYR A 204 -36.32 0.56 9.36
CA TYR A 204 -36.94 -0.75 9.32
C TYR A 204 -37.45 -1.06 7.91
N GLU A 205 -37.36 -2.32 7.48
CA GLU A 205 -37.74 -2.72 6.12
C GLU A 205 -39.24 -2.55 5.89
N GLU A 206 -40.04 -2.86 6.90
CA GLU A 206 -41.49 -2.84 6.89
C GLU A 206 -42.11 -1.46 7.19
N ASP A 207 -41.31 -0.48 7.61
CA ASP A 207 -41.77 0.91 7.76
C ASP A 207 -41.81 1.60 6.37
N ASP A 208 -42.81 2.46 6.13
CA ASP A 208 -42.92 3.19 4.85
C ASP A 208 -41.86 4.28 4.69
N GLU A 209 -41.20 4.67 5.78
CA GLU A 209 -40.27 5.79 5.82
C GLU A 209 -38.92 5.39 6.42
N VAL A 210 -37.87 6.00 5.88
CA VAL A 210 -36.53 6.01 6.47
C VAL A 210 -36.26 7.40 7.02
N VAL A 211 -35.91 7.49 8.30
CA VAL A 211 -35.76 8.77 9.02
C VAL A 211 -34.36 8.90 9.60
N THR A 212 -33.66 9.99 9.28
CA THR A 212 -32.40 10.37 9.93
C THR A 212 -32.60 11.64 10.72
N THR A 213 -32.30 11.63 12.02
CA THR A 213 -32.41 12.81 12.90
C THR A 213 -31.03 13.20 13.41
N LEU A 214 -30.63 14.46 13.20
CA LEU A 214 -29.34 14.99 13.59
C LEU A 214 -29.39 15.69 14.96
N PHE A 215 -28.43 15.41 15.84
CA PHE A 215 -28.30 16.07 17.16
C PHE A 215 -27.07 16.97 17.26
N GLU A 216 -25.95 16.57 16.66
CA GLU A 216 -24.70 17.35 16.70
C GLU A 216 -23.92 17.21 15.40
N GLY A 217 -23.36 18.33 14.93
CA GLY A 217 -22.51 18.39 13.74
C GLY A 217 -23.30 18.64 12.46
N SER A 218 -22.95 17.95 11.38
CA SER A 218 -23.63 18.05 10.09
C SER A 218 -23.62 16.70 9.37
N VAL A 219 -24.78 16.31 8.84
CA VAL A 219 -24.99 15.05 8.15
C VAL A 219 -25.54 15.33 6.76
N ARG A 220 -24.93 14.72 5.74
CA ARG A 220 -25.50 14.71 4.38
C ARG A 220 -26.30 13.43 4.24
N THR A 221 -27.57 13.54 3.85
CA THR A 221 -28.43 12.39 3.56
C THR A 221 -28.77 12.41 2.08
N ALA A 222 -28.63 11.28 1.39
CA ALA A 222 -28.83 11.18 -0.04
C ALA A 222 -29.67 9.96 -0.42
N VAL A 223 -30.48 10.11 -1.48
CA VAL A 223 -31.20 9.02 -2.15
C VAL A 223 -30.96 9.18 -3.65
N GLY A 224 -30.21 8.25 -4.23
CA GLY A 224 -29.79 8.34 -5.64
C GLY A 224 -28.98 9.62 -5.91
N LYS A 225 -29.58 10.58 -6.64
CA LYS A 225 -28.95 11.87 -6.96
C LYS A 225 -29.41 13.02 -6.07
N GLU A 226 -30.53 12.85 -5.37
CA GLU A 226 -31.08 13.86 -4.48
C GLU A 226 -30.38 13.78 -3.13
N PHE A 227 -30.12 14.93 -2.52
CA PHE A 227 -29.52 14.98 -1.21
C PHE A 227 -29.95 16.23 -0.45
N VAL A 228 -29.92 16.10 0.87
CA VAL A 228 -30.14 17.18 1.83
C VAL A 228 -28.98 17.20 2.81
N ILE A 229 -28.69 18.37 3.37
CA ILE A 229 -27.71 18.52 4.44
C ILE A 229 -28.48 18.95 5.67
N LEU A 230 -28.40 18.15 6.72
CA LEU A 230 -29.06 18.41 7.98
C LEU A 230 -28.18 19.30 8.86
N SER A 231 -28.84 20.23 9.53
CA SER A 231 -28.38 20.96 10.70
C SER A 231 -28.91 20.31 11.98
N PRO A 232 -28.31 20.60 13.16
CA PRO A 232 -28.82 20.06 14.42
C PRO A 232 -30.31 20.30 14.61
N ASP A 233 -30.99 19.31 15.17
CA ASP A 233 -32.44 19.23 15.40
C ASP A 233 -33.31 19.10 14.14
N GLU A 234 -32.73 18.87 12.98
CA GLU A 234 -33.45 18.53 11.74
C GLU A 234 -33.51 17.02 11.50
N SER A 235 -34.55 16.59 10.78
CA SER A 235 -34.70 15.22 10.31
C SER A 235 -34.83 15.15 8.79
N ALA A 236 -34.09 14.26 8.13
CA ALA A 236 -34.38 13.83 6.77
C ALA A 236 -35.39 12.69 6.82
N VAL A 237 -36.47 12.79 6.05
CA VAL A 237 -37.48 11.74 5.90
C VAL A 237 -37.54 11.31 4.44
N PHE A 238 -37.27 10.04 4.19
CA PHE A 238 -37.41 9.42 2.88
C PHE A 238 -38.62 8.50 2.87
N ASN A 239 -39.63 8.83 2.08
CA ASN A 239 -40.81 7.99 1.93
C ASN A 239 -40.61 7.01 0.78
N LYS A 240 -40.56 5.70 1.08
CA LYS A 240 -40.24 4.63 0.12
C LYS A 240 -41.25 4.51 -1.01
N SER A 241 -42.53 4.80 -0.74
CA SER A 241 -43.59 4.71 -1.76
C SER A 241 -43.51 5.87 -2.76
N SER A 242 -43.47 7.11 -2.26
CA SER A 242 -43.46 8.30 -3.12
C SER A 242 -42.08 8.65 -3.67
N HIS A 243 -41.01 8.03 -3.14
CA HIS A 243 -39.60 8.33 -3.44
C HIS A 243 -39.23 9.79 -3.16
N ILE A 244 -39.92 10.44 -2.22
CA ILE A 244 -39.67 11.83 -1.84
C ILE A 244 -38.73 11.85 -0.64
N LEU A 245 -37.64 12.62 -0.77
CA LEU A 245 -36.76 12.99 0.32
C LEU A 245 -37.11 14.41 0.79
N SER A 246 -37.53 14.57 2.04
CA SER A 246 -37.86 15.88 2.64
C SER A 246 -37.06 16.14 3.91
N VAL A 247 -36.92 17.42 4.26
CA VAL A 247 -36.40 17.85 5.56
C VAL A 247 -37.58 18.27 6.43
N ASN A 248 -37.65 17.70 7.62
CA ASN A 248 -38.64 17.99 8.64
C ASN A 248 -37.98 18.64 9.86
N HIS A 249 -38.70 19.53 10.53
CA HIS A 249 -38.31 20.13 11.80
C HIS A 249 -39.17 19.52 12.91
N PRO A 250 -38.74 18.41 13.52
CA PRO A 250 -39.49 17.79 14.61
C PRO A 250 -39.67 18.77 15.76
N THR A 251 -40.82 18.73 16.44
CA THR A 251 -41.07 19.56 17.63
C THR A 251 -40.02 19.32 18.71
N ASN A 252 -39.52 18.10 18.81
CA ASN A 252 -38.42 17.75 19.68
C ASN A 252 -37.58 16.62 19.07
N ALA A 253 -36.45 16.97 18.44
CA ALA A 253 -35.53 15.99 17.85
C ALA A 253 -35.06 14.95 18.87
N SER A 254 -34.90 15.33 20.15
CA SER A 254 -34.41 14.43 21.19
C SER A 254 -35.26 13.17 21.40
N TYR A 255 -36.53 13.16 20.95
CA TYR A 255 -37.38 11.97 20.99
C TYR A 255 -36.76 10.77 20.29
N ALA A 256 -36.08 11.00 19.15
CA ALA A 256 -35.44 9.94 18.37
C ALA A 256 -34.30 9.21 19.10
N ARG A 257 -33.84 9.69 20.27
CA ARG A 257 -32.78 9.04 21.06
C ARG A 257 -33.22 8.56 22.45
N LEU A 258 -34.49 8.78 22.83
CA LEU A 258 -35.01 8.48 24.18
C LEU A 258 -35.14 6.98 24.45
N TRP A 259 -35.31 6.16 23.40
CA TRP A 259 -35.34 4.70 23.55
C TRP A 259 -34.07 4.17 24.22
N ARG A 260 -32.92 4.84 24.07
CA ARG A 260 -31.66 4.47 24.76
C ARG A 260 -31.71 4.61 26.28
N THR A 261 -32.61 5.44 26.80
CA THR A 261 -32.74 5.74 28.24
C THR A 261 -34.01 5.13 28.85
N ASN A 262 -34.58 4.09 28.22
CA ASN A 262 -35.84 3.45 28.67
C ASN A 262 -37.03 4.42 28.73
N GLU A 263 -37.02 5.41 27.83
CA GLU A 263 -38.11 6.34 27.62
C GLU A 263 -38.68 6.14 26.22
N LEU A 264 -40.00 6.25 26.11
CA LEU A 264 -40.71 6.22 24.84
C LEU A 264 -41.37 7.56 24.61
N ALA A 265 -41.24 8.09 23.41
CA ALA A 265 -41.86 9.35 23.07
C ALA A 265 -42.69 9.21 21.80
N PHE A 266 -43.86 9.81 21.86
CA PHE A 266 -44.83 9.88 20.78
C PHE A 266 -45.07 11.35 20.44
N SER A 267 -45.12 11.65 19.15
CA SER A 267 -45.39 12.95 18.56
C SER A 267 -46.57 12.90 17.57
N GLY A 268 -47.62 12.18 17.93
CA GLY A 268 -48.87 12.09 17.17
C GLY A 268 -49.07 10.77 16.43
N GLU A 269 -48.22 9.77 16.68
CA GLU A 269 -48.37 8.43 16.12
C GLU A 269 -49.72 7.83 16.50
N SER A 270 -50.34 7.17 15.54
CA SER A 270 -51.55 6.36 15.71
C SER A 270 -51.28 5.13 16.57
N LEU A 271 -52.33 4.60 17.19
CA LEU A 271 -52.24 3.35 17.95
C LEU A 271 -51.74 2.19 17.10
N GLU A 272 -52.05 2.19 15.80
CA GLU A 272 -51.54 1.19 14.85
C GLU A 272 -50.02 1.27 14.71
N GLU A 273 -49.46 2.46 14.51
CA GLU A 273 -48.00 2.68 14.45
C GLU A 273 -47.32 2.35 15.78
N ILE A 274 -47.95 2.72 16.91
CA ILE A 274 -47.44 2.39 18.24
C ILE A 274 -47.42 0.87 18.43
N VAL A 275 -48.48 0.15 18.03
CA VAL A 275 -48.51 -1.31 18.12
C VAL A 275 -47.37 -1.97 17.35
N VAL A 276 -47.06 -1.49 16.14
CA VAL A 276 -45.91 -1.97 15.37
C VAL A 276 -44.61 -1.81 16.15
N LEU A 277 -44.40 -0.63 16.76
CA LEU A 277 -43.25 -0.38 17.63
C LEU A 277 -43.22 -1.33 18.84
N LEU A 278 -44.34 -1.52 19.54
CA LEU A 278 -44.40 -2.38 20.74
C LEU A 278 -44.14 -3.85 20.40
N ASN A 279 -44.66 -4.35 19.27
CA ASN A 279 -44.39 -5.71 18.81
C ASN A 279 -42.88 -5.97 18.69
N ARG A 280 -42.13 -5.04 18.09
CA ARG A 280 -40.66 -5.13 17.97
C ARG A 280 -39.97 -5.03 19.33
N MET A 281 -40.38 -4.06 20.13
CA MET A 281 -39.70 -3.71 21.38
C MET A 281 -39.86 -4.72 22.51
N TYR A 282 -40.94 -5.52 22.51
CA TYR A 282 -41.19 -6.50 23.57
C TYR A 282 -41.36 -7.92 23.04
N ASN A 283 -41.21 -8.14 21.72
CA ASN A 283 -41.44 -9.43 21.08
C ASN A 283 -42.84 -10.01 21.39
N VAL A 284 -43.86 -9.16 21.31
CA VAL A 284 -45.26 -9.53 21.58
C VAL A 284 -46.10 -9.43 20.31
N GLU A 285 -47.26 -10.09 20.31
CA GLU A 285 -48.26 -9.96 19.26
C GLU A 285 -49.45 -9.15 19.77
N VAL A 286 -49.61 -7.91 19.31
CA VAL A 286 -50.78 -7.11 19.64
C VAL A 286 -51.86 -7.25 18.56
N ARG A 287 -53.08 -7.61 18.98
CA ARG A 287 -54.24 -7.81 18.10
C ARG A 287 -55.36 -6.82 18.43
N PHE A 288 -55.89 -6.19 17.39
CA PHE A 288 -57.06 -5.33 17.49
C PHE A 288 -58.35 -6.15 17.40
N LEU A 289 -59.19 -6.09 18.43
CA LEU A 289 -60.55 -6.63 18.40
C LEU A 289 -61.56 -5.65 17.76
N SER A 290 -61.22 -4.36 17.74
CA SER A 290 -61.99 -3.30 17.10
C SER A 290 -61.09 -2.44 16.22
N ASN A 291 -61.50 -2.18 14.98
CA ASN A 291 -60.76 -1.29 14.07
C ASN A 291 -60.93 0.20 14.41
N LYS A 292 -61.91 0.56 15.25
CA LYS A 292 -62.21 1.97 15.57
C LYS A 292 -61.10 2.64 16.39
N ILE A 293 -60.34 1.86 17.15
CA ILE A 293 -59.31 2.39 18.07
C ILE A 293 -57.96 2.61 17.39
N LYS A 294 -57.74 2.04 16.19
CA LYS A 294 -56.47 2.10 15.45
C LYS A 294 -56.00 3.53 15.19
N GLY A 295 -56.95 4.41 14.89
CA GLY A 295 -56.68 5.81 14.54
C GLY A 295 -56.51 6.75 15.73
N TYR A 296 -56.51 6.27 16.98
CA TYR A 296 -56.21 7.14 18.12
C TYR A 296 -54.74 7.55 18.09
N SER A 297 -54.48 8.85 18.03
CA SER A 297 -53.13 9.41 18.07
C SER A 297 -52.70 9.71 19.50
N PHE A 298 -51.44 9.43 19.80
CA PHE A 298 -50.84 9.70 21.11
C PHE A 298 -49.67 10.65 20.97
N SER A 299 -49.56 11.56 21.94
CA SER A 299 -48.42 12.48 22.06
C SER A 299 -47.99 12.56 23.52
N GLY A 300 -46.69 12.53 23.76
CA GLY A 300 -46.12 12.61 25.09
C GLY A 300 -44.94 11.67 25.28
N VAL A 301 -44.37 11.71 26.49
CA VAL A 301 -43.24 10.87 26.87
C VAL A 301 -43.68 9.92 27.98
N ILE A 302 -43.54 8.62 27.72
CA ILE A 302 -43.68 7.57 28.72
C ILE A 302 -42.31 7.26 29.30
N ARG A 303 -42.14 7.63 30.57
CA ARG A 303 -41.00 7.19 31.37
C ARG A 303 -41.27 5.77 31.87
N ASN A 304 -40.23 4.95 31.98
CA ASN A 304 -40.35 3.51 32.22
C ASN A 304 -41.18 2.84 31.12
N ASN A 305 -40.51 2.54 30.02
CA ASN A 305 -41.09 1.79 28.91
C ASN A 305 -41.19 0.29 29.23
N SER A 306 -41.74 -0.11 30.38
CA SER A 306 -42.20 -1.49 30.55
C SER A 306 -43.52 -1.66 29.79
N LEU A 307 -43.71 -2.84 29.20
CA LEU A 307 -44.89 -3.17 28.41
C LEU A 307 -46.20 -2.87 29.15
N ASP A 308 -46.28 -3.31 30.42
CA ASP A 308 -47.45 -3.09 31.26
C ASP A 308 -47.72 -1.60 31.49
N ASN A 309 -46.70 -0.82 31.80
CA ASN A 309 -46.84 0.62 32.03
C ASN A 309 -47.27 1.35 30.74
N VAL A 310 -46.74 0.95 29.59
CA VAL A 310 -47.13 1.54 28.30
C VAL A 310 -48.62 1.30 28.02
N PHE A 311 -49.09 0.06 28.14
CA PHE A 311 -50.50 -0.25 27.91
C PHE A 311 -51.42 0.34 28.99
N GLU A 312 -50.97 0.41 30.24
CA GLU A 312 -51.68 1.11 31.31
C GLU A 312 -51.88 2.59 30.95
N ILE A 313 -50.82 3.31 30.57
CA ILE A 313 -50.92 4.73 30.18
C ILE A 313 -51.82 4.91 28.95
N ILE A 314 -51.70 4.05 27.93
CA ILE A 314 -52.58 4.10 26.75
C ILE A 314 -54.06 3.93 27.16
N SER A 315 -54.35 2.96 28.03
CA SER A 315 -55.72 2.70 28.52
C SER A 315 -56.30 3.80 29.42
N LEU A 316 -55.44 4.58 30.08
CA LEU A 316 -55.83 5.71 30.92
C LEU A 316 -56.10 6.97 30.11
N THR A 317 -55.51 7.09 28.91
CA THR A 317 -55.54 8.31 28.08
C THR A 317 -56.50 8.21 26.89
N ALA A 318 -56.96 7.01 26.55
CA ALA A 318 -57.93 6.76 25.48
C ALA A 318 -58.97 5.71 25.93
N PRO A 319 -60.17 5.66 25.31
CA PRO A 319 -61.20 4.67 25.63
C PRO A 319 -60.86 3.28 25.08
N ILE A 320 -59.73 2.73 25.54
CA ILE A 320 -59.17 1.45 25.14
C ILE A 320 -59.06 0.56 26.37
N THR A 321 -59.43 -0.70 26.21
CA THR A 321 -59.12 -1.76 27.17
C THR A 321 -58.14 -2.74 26.55
N TYR A 322 -57.31 -3.36 27.40
CA TYR A 322 -56.37 -4.37 26.96
C TYR A 322 -56.43 -5.60 27.87
N VAL A 323 -56.18 -6.78 27.29
CA VAL A 323 -56.03 -8.04 28.01
C VAL A 323 -54.79 -8.75 27.49
N SER A 324 -53.91 -9.16 28.39
CA SER A 324 -52.71 -9.93 28.06
C SER A 324 -52.97 -11.42 28.27
N VAL A 325 -52.65 -12.25 27.28
CA VAL A 325 -52.76 -13.72 27.32
C VAL A 325 -51.49 -14.32 26.70
N GLY A 326 -50.56 -14.77 27.53
CA GLY A 326 -49.24 -15.21 27.07
C GLY A 326 -48.47 -14.05 26.44
N ASP A 327 -47.96 -14.25 25.23
CA ASP A 327 -47.24 -13.21 24.46
C ASP A 327 -48.17 -12.40 23.55
N THR A 328 -49.50 -12.58 23.69
CA THR A 328 -50.50 -11.89 22.87
C THR A 328 -51.29 -10.87 23.70
N ILE A 329 -51.43 -9.65 23.17
CA ILE A 329 -52.19 -8.56 23.79
C ILE A 329 -53.39 -8.25 22.91
N TYR A 330 -54.58 -8.28 23.50
CA TYR A 330 -55.82 -7.97 22.81
C TYR A 330 -56.29 -6.57 23.18
N LEU A 331 -56.46 -5.70 22.19
CA LEU A 331 -56.96 -4.34 22.36
C LEU A 331 -58.42 -4.24 21.93
N ASN A 332 -59.26 -3.62 22.75
CA ASN A 332 -60.67 -3.39 22.48
C ASN A 332 -61.12 -1.97 22.83
N GLU A 333 -62.28 -1.56 22.30
CA GLU A 333 -62.96 -0.36 22.78
C GLU A 333 -63.49 -0.58 24.20
N LYS A 334 -63.49 0.49 25.02
CA LYS A 334 -64.01 0.48 26.38
C LYS A 334 -65.53 0.56 26.43
#